data_AF-A0A2V7H9A8-F1
#
_entry.id   AF-A0A2V7H9A8-F1
#
_cell.length_a   1.000
_cell.length_b   1.000
_cell.length_c   1.000
_cell.angle_alpha   90.00
_cell.angle_beta   90.00
_cell.angle_gamma   90.00
#
_symmetry.space_group_name_H-M   'P 1'
#
loop_
_entity.id
_entity.type
_entity.pdbx_description
1 polymer ?
#
loop_
_entity_poly.entity_id
_entity_poly.type
_entity_poly.pdbx_seq_one_letter_code
_entity_poly.pdbx_strand_id
1 'polypeptide(L)'
;MIGGLEVLHYCHMGQTITVRLTKQLAAWLAATAERTGLSQGRIVREQLEKAKASGRGRAFMRLAGSIRGPRDLSSRKGFSRP
;
A
#
# COMPACT_ATOMS: atom_id res chain seq x y z
N MET A 1 -22.06 -7.76 -47.66
CA MET A 1 -22.18 -7.91 -46.20
C MET A 1 -21.25 -9.03 -45.75
N ILE A 2 -20.07 -8.70 -45.19
CA ILE A 2 -19.39 -9.61 -44.26
C ILE A 2 -18.60 -8.73 -43.30
N GLY A 3 -19.14 -8.55 -42.09
CA GLY A 3 -18.55 -7.71 -41.04
C GLY A 3 -17.29 -8.37 -40.49
N GLY A 4 -16.18 -7.62 -40.50
CA GLY A 4 -14.97 -8.01 -39.81
C GLY A 4 -15.22 -8.02 -38.30
N LEU A 5 -15.09 -9.19 -37.67
CA LEU A 5 -15.04 -9.31 -36.23
C LEU A 5 -13.69 -8.74 -35.76
N GLU A 6 -13.66 -7.47 -35.38
CA GLU A 6 -12.53 -6.90 -34.66
C GLU A 6 -12.41 -7.58 -33.29
N VAL A 7 -11.40 -8.44 -33.16
CA VAL A 7 -11.07 -9.09 -31.90
C VAL A 7 -10.25 -8.12 -31.06
N LEU A 8 -10.83 -7.60 -29.98
CA LEU A 8 -10.11 -6.84 -28.97
C LEU A 8 -9.08 -7.75 -28.27
N HIS A 9 -7.82 -7.67 -28.69
CA HIS A 9 -6.71 -8.26 -27.95
C HIS A 9 -6.46 -7.48 -26.65
N TYR A 10 -6.99 -7.98 -25.54
CA TYR A 10 -6.67 -7.48 -24.21
C TYR A 10 -5.33 -8.06 -23.76
N CYS A 11 -4.23 -7.34 -24.00
CA CYS A 11 -2.93 -7.69 -23.42
C CYS A 11 -3.00 -7.54 -21.89
N HIS A 12 -3.08 -8.66 -21.17
CA HIS A 12 -3.12 -8.70 -19.71
C HIS A 12 -1.76 -8.28 -19.14
N MET A 13 -1.60 -6.97 -18.88
CA MET A 13 -0.42 -6.34 -18.27
C MET A 13 -0.36 -6.61 -16.75
N GLY A 14 -0.34 -7.87 -16.34
CA GLY A 14 -0.31 -8.24 -14.92
C GLY A 14 0.35 -9.60 -14.67
N GLN A 15 1.26 -9.64 -13.69
CA GLN A 15 1.85 -10.89 -13.19
C GLN A 15 0.87 -11.55 -12.22
N THR A 16 0.40 -12.75 -12.56
CA THR A 16 -0.46 -13.54 -11.67
C THR A 16 0.41 -14.40 -10.76
N ILE A 17 0.11 -14.36 -9.46
CA ILE A 17 0.68 -15.27 -8.46
C ILE A 17 -0.43 -16.08 -7.81
N THR A 18 -0.16 -17.34 -7.49
CA THR A 18 -1.09 -18.20 -6.75
C THR A 18 -0.58 -18.32 -5.32
N VAL A 19 -1.37 -17.88 -4.35
CA VAL A 19 -1.04 -17.94 -2.93
C VAL A 19 -2.01 -18.87 -2.22
N ARG A 20 -1.48 -19.86 -1.49
CA ARG A 20 -2.31 -20.73 -0.64
C ARG A 20 -2.66 -20.00 0.65
N LEU A 21 -3.95 -19.87 0.92
CA LEU A 21 -4.47 -19.25 2.15
C LEU A 21 -4.97 -20.34 3.11
N THR A 22 -4.95 -20.05 4.41
CA THR A 22 -5.64 -20.89 5.38
C THR A 22 -7.16 -20.80 5.17
N LYS A 23 -7.89 -21.85 5.56
CA LYS A 23 -9.37 -21.88 5.41
C LYS A 23 -10.03 -20.67 6.06
N GLN A 24 -9.57 -20.29 7.25
CA GLN A 24 -10.08 -19.14 7.98
C GLN A 24 -9.86 -17.83 7.23
N LEU A 25 -8.66 -17.62 6.66
CA LEU A 25 -8.34 -16.40 5.92
C LEU A 25 -9.12 -16.30 4.61
N ALA A 26 -9.32 -17.44 3.92
CA ALA A 26 -10.13 -17.50 2.71
C ALA A 26 -11.60 -17.17 2.99
N ALA A 27 -12.17 -17.74 4.07
CA ALA A 27 -13.55 -17.44 4.49
C ALA A 27 -13.72 -15.97 4.86
N TRP A 28 -12.76 -15.41 5.60
CA TRP A 28 -12.76 -13.99 5.95
C TRP A 28 -12.68 -13.08 4.72
N LEU A 29 -11.84 -13.43 3.73
CA LEU A 29 -11.71 -12.66 2.49
C LEU A 29 -13.01 -12.67 1.68
N ALA A 30 -13.71 -13.81 1.63
CA ALA A 30 -15.01 -13.93 0.97
C ALA A 30 -16.08 -13.07 1.66
N ALA A 31 -16.23 -13.18 2.98
CA ALA A 31 -17.19 -12.37 3.73
C ALA A 31 -16.89 -10.86 3.62
N THR A 32 -15.59 -10.50 3.55
CA THR A 32 -15.19 -9.10 3.36
C THR A 32 -15.55 -8.59 1.97
N ALA A 33 -15.38 -9.41 0.93
CA ALA A 33 -15.79 -9.07 -0.43
C ALA A 33 -17.29 -8.82 -0.52
N GLU A 34 -18.12 -9.69 0.06
CA GLU A 34 -19.57 -9.53 0.11
C GLU A 34 -19.98 -8.24 0.83
N ARG A 35 -19.40 -7.98 2.01
CA ARG A 35 -19.72 -6.80 2.81
C ARG A 35 -19.31 -5.49 2.14
N THR A 36 -18.20 -5.49 1.39
CA THR A 36 -17.65 -4.26 0.77
C THR A 36 -18.09 -4.07 -0.68
N GLY A 37 -18.67 -5.09 -1.31
CA GLY A 37 -18.98 -5.09 -2.74
C GLY A 37 -17.75 -5.11 -3.64
N LEU A 38 -16.55 -5.36 -3.08
CA LEU A 38 -15.29 -5.39 -3.82
C LEU A 38 -14.88 -6.83 -4.14
N SER A 39 -14.19 -7.05 -5.26
CA SER A 39 -13.64 -8.37 -5.58
C SER A 39 -12.50 -8.74 -4.62
N GLN A 40 -12.38 -10.04 -4.32
CA GLN A 40 -11.30 -10.55 -3.47
C GLN A 40 -9.91 -10.15 -3.97
N GLY A 41 -9.68 -10.22 -5.29
CA GLY A 41 -8.42 -9.81 -5.91
C GLY A 41 -8.12 -8.33 -5.74
N ARG A 42 -9.13 -7.46 -5.77
CA ARG A 42 -8.98 -6.03 -5.50
C ARG A 42 -8.60 -5.78 -4.04
N ILE A 43 -9.28 -6.45 -3.10
CA ILE A 43 -8.98 -6.35 -1.67
C ILE A 43 -7.52 -6.76 -1.42
N VAL A 44 -7.09 -7.92 -1.93
CA VAL A 44 -5.71 -8.39 -1.75
C VAL A 44 -4.69 -7.41 -2.34
N ARG A 45 -4.94 -6.91 -3.55
CA ARG A 45 -4.05 -5.94 -4.20
C ARG A 45 -3.92 -4.64 -3.41
N GLU A 46 -5.04 -4.08 -2.94
CA GLU A 46 -5.02 -2.86 -2.13
C GLU A 46 -4.28 -3.05 -0.80
N GLN A 47 -4.44 -4.20 -0.16
CA GLN A 47 -3.71 -4.50 1.08
C GLN A 47 -2.21 -4.68 0.83
N LEU A 48 -1.81 -5.31 -0.29
CA LEU A 48 -0.40 -5.43 -0.67
C LEU A 48 0.23 -4.07 -0.97
N GLU A 49 -0.47 -3.17 -1.67
CA GLU A 49 0.02 -1.81 -1.91
C GLU A 49 0.13 -1.01 -0.61
N LYS A 50 -0.84 -1.14 0.30
CA LYS A 50 -0.76 -0.53 1.64
C LYS A 50 0.43 -1.06 2.44
N ALA A 51 0.67 -2.38 2.43
CA ALA A 51 1.81 -3.00 3.10
C ALA A 51 3.16 -2.54 2.50
N LYS A 52 3.24 -2.44 1.18
CA LYS A 52 4.42 -1.89 0.48
C LYS A 52 4.66 -0.42 0.84
N ALA A 53 3.60 0.37 0.98
CA ALA A 53 3.69 1.77 1.39
C ALA A 53 4.11 1.92 2.87
N SER A 54 3.59 1.06 3.76
CA SER A 54 3.89 1.11 5.20
C SER A 54 5.26 0.53 5.56
N GLY A 55 5.78 -0.43 4.77
CA GLY A 55 7.11 -1.02 4.94
C GLY A 55 8.27 -0.07 4.62
N ARG A 56 8.00 1.05 3.92
CA ARG A 56 8.94 2.17 3.83
C ARG A 56 8.89 2.91 5.16
N GLY A 57 9.74 2.48 6.11
CA GLY A 57 9.87 3.09 7.43
C GLY A 57 9.73 4.60 7.36
N ARG A 58 8.93 5.18 8.28
CA ARG A 58 8.54 6.60 8.35
C ARG A 58 9.62 7.49 7.72
N ALA A 59 9.40 7.97 6.50
CA ALA A 59 10.45 8.66 5.73
C ALA A 59 11.03 9.89 6.48
N PHE A 60 10.23 10.48 7.38
CA PHE A 60 10.64 11.54 8.29
C PHE A 60 11.59 11.10 9.40
N MET A 61 11.68 9.81 9.74
CA MET A 61 12.65 9.29 10.71
C MET A 61 14.09 9.43 10.23
N ARG A 62 14.33 9.51 8.92
CA ARG A 62 15.64 9.92 8.38
C ARG A 62 16.03 11.34 8.79
N LEU A 63 15.05 12.19 9.11
CA LEU A 63 15.24 13.57 9.55
C LEU A 63 15.20 13.69 11.08
N ALA A 64 14.87 12.61 11.81
CA ALA A 64 14.87 12.63 13.27
C ALA A 64 16.30 12.82 13.79
N GLY A 65 16.52 13.91 14.55
CA GLY A 65 17.85 14.29 15.04
C GLY A 65 18.72 15.06 14.04
N SER A 66 18.26 15.24 12.80
CA SER A 66 18.96 16.08 11.83
C SER A 66 18.59 17.54 12.02
N ILE A 67 19.50 18.32 12.61
CA ILE A 67 19.37 19.75 12.79
C ILE A 67 20.55 20.41 12.08
N ARG A 68 20.27 21.34 11.17
CA ARG A 68 21.29 22.12 10.47
C ARG A 68 21.11 23.59 10.84
N GLY A 69 22.01 24.10 11.67
CA GLY A 69 22.03 25.49 12.11
C GLY A 69 22.64 25.67 13.49
N PRO A 70 22.52 26.87 14.09
CA PRO A 70 23.06 27.20 15.39
C PRO A 70 22.58 26.26 16.50
N ARG A 71 23.41 26.08 17.55
CA ARG A 71 23.18 25.08 18.61
C ARG A 71 21.98 25.41 19.51
N ASP A 72 21.42 26.61 19.36
CA ASP A 72 20.35 27.25 20.14
C ASP A 72 18.98 27.28 19.41
N LEU A 73 18.81 26.50 18.33
CA LEU A 73 17.54 26.43 17.58
C LEU A 73 16.33 25.92 18.40
N SER A 74 16.55 25.32 19.58
CA SER A 74 15.47 24.84 20.44
C SER A 74 15.15 25.84 21.54
N SER A 75 13.97 26.47 21.46
CA SER A 75 13.45 27.36 22.50
C SER A 75 12.74 26.61 23.64
N ARG A 76 12.78 25.27 23.65
CA ARG A 76 12.15 24.45 24.70
C ARG A 76 12.95 24.61 26.00
N LYS A 77 12.25 24.90 27.10
CA LYS A 77 12.84 25.00 28.45
C LYS A 77 13.75 23.79 28.73
N GLY A 78 15.03 24.04 29.01
CA GLY A 78 16.07 23.02 29.21
C GLY A 78 17.02 22.82 28.01
N PHE A 79 16.67 23.34 26.83
CA PHE A 79 17.55 23.42 25.66
C PHE A 79 17.94 24.85 25.32
N SER A 80 17.11 25.83 25.70
CA SER A 80 17.46 27.25 25.71
C SER A 80 18.57 27.50 26.74
N ARG A 81 19.67 28.15 26.34
CA ARG A 81 20.69 28.65 27.28
C ARG A 81 20.31 30.04 27.79
N PRO A 82 20.78 30.43 28.99
CA PRO A 82 20.71 31.81 29.46
C PRO A 82 21.50 32.76 28.56
#